data_AF-A0A956XWI9-F1
#
_entry.id   AF-A0A956XWI9-F1
#
_cell.length_a   1.000
_cell.length_b   1.000
_cell.length_c   1.000
_cell.angle_alpha   90.00
_cell.angle_beta   90.00
_cell.angle_gamma   90.00
#
_symmetry.space_group_name_H-M   'P 1'
#
loop_
_entity.id
_entity.type
_entity.pdbx_description
1 polymer ?
#
loop_
_entity_poly.entity_id
_entity_poly.type
_entity_poly.pdbx_seq_one_letter_code
_entity_poly.pdbx_strand_id
1 'polypeptide(L)'
;IPMAGDWDGDGTDSVGYFENNTFNLAASGASPTVYTSFSFGPLGWSPVFGDWNGDLTDTIGLYNNGLWRLRNSNTPGSVDNGFSYGDLQGGWQPLAFDGDTSVLNRLFAVTVPTPRVPVIPGPELPIVPTEGSSASLPPSLDDVPVEPTLDALSMPTETNVLPPEPS
;
A
#
# COMPACT_ATOMS: atom_id res chain seq x y z
N ILE A 1 7.09 -14.53 -19.59
CA ILE A 1 6.26 -13.35 -19.26
C ILE A 1 7.20 -12.17 -19.04
N PRO A 2 7.18 -11.13 -19.89
CA PRO A 2 7.99 -9.93 -19.68
C PRO A 2 7.46 -9.12 -18.50
N MET A 3 8.35 -8.44 -17.79
CA MET A 3 8.10 -7.67 -16.56
C MET A 3 9.01 -6.44 -16.53
N ALA A 4 8.66 -5.43 -15.74
CA ALA A 4 9.47 -4.24 -15.51
C ALA A 4 9.34 -3.83 -14.03
N GLY A 5 10.44 -3.40 -13.42
CA GLY A 5 10.49 -2.96 -12.03
C GLY A 5 11.90 -2.57 -11.59
N ASP A 6 12.01 -1.92 -10.45
CA ASP A 6 13.28 -1.51 -9.83
C ASP A 6 13.88 -2.66 -9.01
N TRP A 7 14.54 -3.59 -9.69
CA TRP A 7 15.04 -4.83 -9.07
C TRP A 7 16.26 -4.65 -8.17
N ASP A 8 17.04 -3.60 -8.38
CA ASP A 8 18.29 -3.30 -7.66
C ASP A 8 18.20 -2.10 -6.73
N GLY A 9 17.04 -1.43 -6.67
CA GLY A 9 16.72 -0.36 -5.72
C GLY A 9 17.38 0.95 -6.07
N ASP A 10 17.65 1.21 -7.36
CA ASP A 10 18.34 2.41 -7.83
C ASP A 10 17.39 3.57 -8.16
N GLY A 11 16.08 3.35 -8.03
CA GLY A 11 15.00 4.28 -8.32
C GLY A 11 14.56 4.29 -9.78
N THR A 12 15.00 3.32 -10.60
CA THR A 12 14.65 3.22 -12.03
C THR A 12 14.25 1.80 -12.42
N ASP A 13 13.05 1.68 -13.00
CA ASP A 13 12.61 0.41 -13.57
C ASP A 13 13.56 -0.11 -14.65
N SER A 14 13.77 -1.42 -14.62
CA SER A 14 14.49 -2.16 -15.63
C SER A 14 13.70 -3.41 -16.06
N VAL A 15 14.10 -4.01 -17.17
CA VAL A 15 13.36 -5.14 -17.74
C VAL A 15 13.69 -6.45 -17.03
N GLY A 16 12.74 -7.36 -17.02
CA GLY A 16 12.93 -8.74 -16.59
C GLY A 16 11.98 -9.68 -17.32
N TYR A 17 12.17 -10.98 -17.15
CA TYR A 17 11.21 -11.96 -17.61
C TYR A 17 11.14 -13.18 -16.70
N PHE A 18 9.93 -13.72 -16.61
CA PHE A 18 9.64 -14.97 -15.91
C PHE A 18 9.40 -16.10 -16.91
N GLU A 19 10.10 -17.21 -16.75
CA GLU A 19 9.96 -18.41 -17.55
C GLU A 19 10.11 -19.64 -16.66
N ASN A 20 9.16 -20.58 -16.76
CA ASN A 20 9.23 -21.88 -16.08
C ASN A 20 9.61 -21.80 -14.59
N ASN A 21 8.98 -20.92 -13.79
CA ASN A 21 9.28 -20.62 -12.37
C ASN A 21 10.57 -19.85 -12.07
N THR A 22 11.29 -19.43 -13.10
CA THR A 22 12.57 -18.71 -12.98
C THR A 22 12.39 -17.24 -13.34
N PHE A 23 12.79 -16.38 -12.41
CA PHE A 23 12.87 -14.93 -12.60
C PHE A 23 14.25 -14.60 -13.16
N ASN A 24 14.28 -13.87 -14.26
CA ASN A 24 15.50 -13.32 -14.86
C ASN A 24 15.35 -11.80 -14.86
N LEU A 25 16.06 -11.13 -13.97
CA LEU A 25 15.94 -9.70 -13.73
C LEU A 25 17.19 -9.02 -14.26
N ALA A 26 17.04 -7.94 -15.02
CA ALA A 26 18.17 -7.17 -15.53
C ALA A 26 18.48 -6.00 -14.58
N ALA A 27 19.68 -5.43 -14.67
CA ALA A 27 19.98 -4.17 -13.99
C ALA A 27 19.39 -2.98 -14.78
N SER A 28 19.36 -1.79 -14.21
CA SER A 28 18.98 -0.57 -14.94
C SER A 28 19.97 -0.22 -16.09
N GLY A 29 19.48 0.49 -17.11
CA GLY A 29 20.30 1.04 -18.21
C GLY A 29 19.86 0.68 -19.64
N ALA A 30 20.50 1.31 -20.64
CA ALA A 30 20.11 1.19 -22.05
C ALA A 30 20.45 -0.15 -22.71
N SER A 31 21.40 -0.90 -22.15
CA SER A 31 21.81 -2.24 -22.57
C SER A 31 22.02 -3.12 -21.34
N PRO A 32 20.94 -3.48 -20.65
CA PRO A 32 21.03 -4.02 -19.30
C PRO A 32 21.57 -5.46 -19.30
N THR A 33 22.47 -5.75 -18.37
CA THR A 33 22.96 -7.11 -18.10
C THR A 33 22.02 -7.82 -17.14
N VAL A 34 22.07 -9.17 -17.10
CA VAL A 34 21.35 -9.92 -16.06
C VAL A 34 21.90 -9.51 -14.69
N TYR A 35 21.03 -8.94 -13.85
CA TYR A 35 21.31 -8.60 -12.46
C TYR A 35 21.26 -9.86 -11.59
N THR A 36 20.18 -10.64 -11.73
CA THR A 36 20.03 -11.91 -11.01
C THR A 36 19.11 -12.88 -11.75
N SER A 37 19.29 -14.17 -11.48
CA SER A 37 18.43 -15.25 -11.99
C SER A 37 18.24 -16.33 -10.93
N PHE A 38 16.99 -16.65 -10.64
CA PHE A 38 16.66 -17.67 -9.63
C PHE A 38 15.24 -18.22 -9.80
N SER A 39 15.05 -19.44 -9.33
CA SER A 39 13.73 -20.09 -9.29
C SER A 39 13.00 -19.78 -7.98
N PHE A 40 11.70 -19.57 -8.07
CA PHE A 40 10.83 -19.41 -6.90
C PHE A 40 9.48 -20.05 -7.17
N GLY A 41 9.01 -20.84 -6.20
CA GLY A 41 7.69 -21.47 -6.19
C GLY A 41 7.40 -22.51 -7.29
N PRO A 42 6.15 -23.00 -7.33
CA PRO A 42 5.75 -24.07 -8.23
C PRO A 42 5.58 -23.60 -9.68
N LEU A 43 5.65 -24.54 -10.63
CA LEU A 43 5.31 -24.30 -12.02
C LEU A 43 3.83 -23.93 -12.19
N GLY A 44 3.53 -23.09 -13.18
CA GLY A 44 2.16 -22.69 -13.54
C GLY A 44 1.59 -21.53 -12.74
N TRP A 45 2.30 -21.02 -11.74
CA TRP A 45 1.90 -19.82 -11.00
C TRP A 45 2.23 -18.57 -11.79
N SER A 46 1.38 -17.55 -11.67
CA SER A 46 1.58 -16.27 -12.34
C SER A 46 2.55 -15.42 -11.52
N PRO A 47 3.57 -14.80 -12.15
CA PRO A 47 4.45 -13.88 -11.46
C PRO A 47 3.72 -12.58 -11.16
N VAL A 48 4.06 -11.98 -10.02
CA VAL A 48 3.73 -10.61 -9.63
C VAL A 48 4.98 -9.95 -9.06
N PHE A 49 5.00 -8.63 -8.97
CA PHE A 49 6.14 -7.87 -8.47
C PHE A 49 5.69 -6.49 -7.98
N GLY A 50 6.46 -5.91 -7.08
CA GLY A 50 6.20 -4.62 -6.45
C GLY A 50 7.04 -4.46 -5.18
N ASP A 51 7.03 -3.27 -4.60
CA ASP A 51 7.53 -3.02 -3.25
C ASP A 51 6.47 -3.42 -2.20
N TRP A 52 6.70 -4.55 -1.53
CA TRP A 52 5.77 -5.09 -0.52
C TRP A 52 6.09 -4.64 0.90
N ASN A 53 7.29 -4.13 1.14
CA ASN A 53 7.83 -3.81 2.47
C ASN A 53 8.17 -2.33 2.66
N GLY A 54 7.93 -1.50 1.65
CA GLY A 54 8.13 -0.06 1.68
C GLY A 54 9.61 0.35 1.62
N ASP A 55 10.48 -0.49 1.04
CA ASP A 55 11.92 -0.19 0.94
C ASP A 55 12.34 0.38 -0.42
N LEU A 56 11.37 0.68 -1.29
CA LEU A 56 11.53 1.22 -2.64
C LEU A 56 12.24 0.27 -3.62
N THR A 57 12.38 -1.02 -3.29
CA THR A 57 12.89 -2.02 -4.22
C THR A 57 11.76 -2.96 -4.64
N ASP A 58 11.57 -3.12 -5.94
CA ASP A 58 10.61 -4.09 -6.45
C ASP A 58 11.12 -5.51 -6.22
N THR A 59 10.27 -6.31 -5.60
CA THR A 59 10.58 -7.68 -5.25
C THR A 59 9.52 -8.65 -5.75
N ILE A 60 9.95 -9.87 -6.02
CA ILE A 60 9.11 -10.85 -6.72
C ILE A 60 8.01 -11.44 -5.83
N GLY A 61 6.96 -11.93 -6.49
CA GLY A 61 5.94 -12.74 -5.87
C GLY A 61 5.28 -13.67 -6.88
N LEU A 62 4.42 -14.55 -6.37
CA LEU A 62 3.61 -15.45 -7.15
C LEU A 62 2.15 -15.38 -6.73
N TYR A 63 1.29 -15.53 -7.72
CA TYR A 63 -0.15 -15.60 -7.59
C TYR A 63 -0.67 -16.89 -8.22
N ASN A 64 -1.63 -17.53 -7.56
CA ASN A 64 -2.41 -18.62 -8.12
C ASN A 64 -3.78 -18.68 -7.45
N ASN A 65 -4.85 -18.41 -8.22
CA ASN A 65 -6.24 -18.53 -7.77
C ASN A 65 -6.45 -17.91 -6.38
N GLY A 66 -6.19 -16.61 -6.26
CA GLY A 66 -6.36 -15.85 -5.04
C GLY A 66 -5.33 -16.12 -3.93
N LEU A 67 -4.38 -17.04 -4.12
CA LEU A 67 -3.28 -17.25 -3.19
C LEU A 67 -2.05 -16.43 -3.61
N TRP A 68 -1.59 -15.57 -2.70
CA TRP A 68 -0.44 -14.68 -2.88
C TRP A 68 0.74 -15.19 -2.08
N ARG A 69 1.93 -15.19 -2.67
CA ARG A 69 3.20 -15.61 -2.07
C ARG A 69 4.29 -14.63 -2.47
N LEU A 70 4.64 -13.71 -1.58
CA LEU A 70 5.54 -12.59 -1.84
C LEU A 70 6.90 -12.81 -1.17
N ARG A 71 7.94 -12.23 -1.77
CA ARG A 71 9.29 -12.14 -1.23
C ARG A 71 9.64 -10.67 -1.06
N ASN A 72 10.39 -10.33 -0.04
CA ASN A 72 10.97 -9.00 0.16
C ASN A 72 12.44 -8.96 -0.31
N SER A 73 12.84 -9.89 -1.20
CA SER A 73 14.17 -9.89 -1.81
C SER A 73 14.20 -10.67 -3.12
N ASN A 74 15.09 -10.25 -4.03
CA ASN A 74 15.33 -10.87 -5.32
C ASN A 74 16.35 -12.03 -5.23
N THR A 75 16.03 -13.01 -4.37
CA THR A 75 16.87 -14.19 -4.09
C THR A 75 16.02 -15.45 -3.90
N PRO A 76 16.61 -16.66 -4.06
CA PRO A 76 15.95 -17.90 -3.63
C PRO A 76 15.61 -17.85 -2.14
N GLY A 77 14.47 -18.42 -1.75
CA GLY A 77 14.09 -18.46 -0.34
C GLY A 77 12.66 -18.89 -0.10
N SER A 78 12.29 -18.89 1.18
CA SER A 78 10.92 -19.15 1.64
C SER A 78 10.03 -17.92 1.40
N VAL A 79 8.72 -18.10 1.43
CA VAL A 79 7.77 -16.99 1.30
C VAL A 79 7.89 -16.07 2.53
N ASP A 80 8.00 -14.76 2.32
CA ASP A 80 8.03 -13.77 3.41
C ASP A 80 6.61 -13.38 3.83
N ASN A 81 5.74 -13.11 2.84
CA ASN A 81 4.33 -12.79 3.07
C ASN A 81 3.42 -13.68 2.23
N GLY A 82 2.45 -14.33 2.87
CA GLY A 82 1.50 -15.20 2.16
C GLY A 82 0.08 -15.06 2.67
N PHE A 83 -0.87 -14.83 1.77
CA PHE A 83 -2.26 -14.59 2.13
C PHE A 83 -3.22 -14.96 1.00
N SER A 84 -4.51 -15.07 1.33
CA SER A 84 -5.59 -15.31 0.36
C SER A 84 -6.38 -14.02 0.11
N TYR A 85 -6.48 -13.60 -1.14
CA TYR A 85 -7.22 -12.41 -1.56
C TYR A 85 -7.61 -12.48 -3.05
N GLY A 86 -8.84 -12.07 -3.38
CA GLY A 86 -9.40 -12.19 -4.71
C GLY A 86 -10.14 -13.51 -4.94
N ASP A 87 -10.31 -13.91 -6.20
CA ASP A 87 -11.07 -15.10 -6.56
C ASP A 87 -10.25 -16.39 -6.38
N LEU A 88 -10.65 -17.21 -5.40
CA LEU A 88 -10.05 -18.52 -5.12
C LEU A 88 -10.44 -19.60 -6.13
N GLN A 89 -11.42 -19.34 -6.99
CA GLN A 89 -11.81 -20.25 -8.08
C GLN A 89 -11.00 -20.01 -9.36
N GLY A 90 -10.19 -18.94 -9.39
CA GLY A 90 -9.28 -18.62 -10.48
C GLY A 90 -9.88 -17.75 -11.58
N GLY A 91 -9.13 -17.60 -12.67
CA GLY A 91 -9.56 -16.81 -13.84
C GLY A 91 -9.25 -15.31 -13.77
N TRP A 92 -8.79 -14.82 -12.62
CA TRP A 92 -8.29 -13.45 -12.49
C TRP A 92 -6.83 -13.39 -12.92
N GLN A 93 -6.49 -12.38 -13.72
CA GLN A 93 -5.11 -12.01 -13.98
C GLN A 93 -4.65 -11.08 -12.87
N PRO A 94 -3.58 -11.39 -12.13
CA PRO A 94 -3.07 -10.50 -11.11
C PRO A 94 -2.46 -9.25 -11.75
N LEU A 95 -2.61 -8.13 -11.08
CA LEU A 95 -1.89 -6.89 -11.37
C LEU A 95 -1.31 -6.38 -10.05
N ALA A 96 -0.07 -5.94 -10.11
CA ALA A 96 0.62 -5.27 -9.02
C ALA A 96 1.39 -4.10 -9.61
N PHE A 97 1.52 -3.05 -8.83
CA PHE A 97 2.27 -1.84 -9.13
C PHE A 97 2.76 -1.31 -7.79
N ASP A 98 3.94 -0.70 -7.80
CA ASP A 98 4.47 0.01 -6.66
C ASP A 98 3.56 1.21 -6.38
N GLY A 99 3.09 1.32 -5.14
CA GLY A 99 2.29 2.45 -4.70
C GLY A 99 3.13 3.71 -4.51
N ASP A 100 4.30 3.84 -5.15
CA ASP A 100 5.28 4.88 -4.80
C ASP A 100 4.70 6.27 -5.05
N THR A 101 4.26 6.86 -3.93
CA THR A 101 3.72 8.21 -3.90
C THR A 101 4.79 9.26 -4.23
N SER A 102 6.08 8.91 -4.18
CA SER A 102 7.17 9.79 -4.58
C SER A 102 7.12 10.11 -6.08
N VAL A 103 6.68 9.16 -6.91
CA VAL A 103 6.45 9.34 -8.34
C VAL A 103 5.14 10.09 -8.59
N LEU A 104 4.09 9.81 -7.81
CA LEU A 104 2.81 10.55 -7.90
C LEU A 104 3.01 12.04 -7.59
N ASN A 105 3.79 12.40 -6.57
CA ASN A 105 4.07 13.81 -6.26
C ASN A 105 4.86 14.51 -7.38
N ARG A 106 5.72 13.80 -8.13
CA ARG A 106 6.42 14.39 -9.29
C ARG A 106 5.50 14.59 -10.50
N LEU A 107 4.45 13.77 -10.64
CA LEU A 107 3.46 13.90 -11.71
C LEU A 107 2.46 15.04 -11.44
N PHE A 108 2.19 15.38 -10.18
CA PHE A 108 1.29 16.48 -9.80
C PHE A 108 2.00 17.79 -9.39
N ALA A 109 3.30 17.78 -9.09
CA ALA A 109 4.03 18.98 -8.65
C ALA A 109 4.41 19.95 -9.79
N VAL A 110 4.28 19.57 -11.07
CA VAL A 110 4.78 20.41 -12.18
C VAL A 110 3.76 21.38 -12.77
N THR A 111 2.44 21.21 -12.56
CA THR A 111 1.48 22.15 -13.20
C THR A 111 0.11 22.26 -12.54
N VAL A 112 -0.02 22.14 -11.22
CA VAL A 112 -1.24 22.60 -10.56
C VAL A 112 -1.02 24.04 -10.08
N PRO A 113 -1.36 25.08 -10.88
CA PRO A 113 -1.51 26.40 -10.29
C PRO A 113 -2.51 26.25 -9.15
N THR A 114 -2.17 26.80 -7.99
CA THR A 114 -3.03 26.83 -6.80
C THR A 114 -4.49 26.96 -7.23
N PRO A 115 -5.38 26.02 -6.82
CA PRO A 115 -6.76 26.09 -7.24
C PRO A 115 -7.30 27.46 -6.83
N ARG A 116 -7.58 28.31 -7.83
CA ARG A 116 -8.39 29.49 -7.61
C ARG A 116 -9.78 28.95 -7.34
N VAL A 117 -10.08 28.66 -6.08
CA VAL A 117 -11.45 28.40 -5.63
C VAL A 117 -12.26 29.59 -6.14
N PRO A 118 -13.17 29.42 -7.12
CA PRO A 118 -14.10 30.48 -7.44
C PRO A 118 -14.87 30.70 -6.16
N VAL A 119 -14.77 31.89 -5.57
CA VAL A 119 -15.70 32.29 -4.53
C VAL A 119 -17.05 32.36 -5.24
N ILE A 120 -17.80 31.26 -5.22
CA ILE A 120 -19.20 31.25 -5.58
C ILE A 120 -19.88 31.97 -4.41
N PRO A 121 -20.44 33.18 -4.62
CA PRO A 121 -21.23 33.80 -3.57
C PRO A 121 -22.33 32.81 -3.20
N GLY A 122 -22.37 32.40 -1.93
CA GLY A 122 -23.49 31.63 -1.43
C GLY A 122 -24.79 32.41 -1.63
N PRO A 123 -25.97 31.76 -1.61
CA PRO A 123 -27.22 32.49 -1.58
C PRO A 123 -27.17 33.49 -0.41
N GLU A 124 -27.41 34.78 -0.69
CA GLU A 124 -27.58 35.76 0.38
C GLU A 124 -28.72 35.25 1.27
N LEU A 125 -28.39 34.84 2.49
CA LEU A 125 -29.40 34.50 3.46
C LEU A 125 -30.23 35.76 3.70
N PRO A 126 -31.58 35.68 3.70
CA PRO A 126 -32.40 36.84 4.01
C PRO A 126 -31.98 37.43 5.35
N ILE A 127 -31.70 38.73 5.34
CA ILE A 127 -31.31 39.49 6.53
C ILE A 127 -32.46 39.38 7.52
N VAL A 128 -32.28 38.58 8.58
CA VAL A 128 -33.18 38.60 9.73
C VAL A 128 -32.95 39.92 10.44
N PRO A 129 -33.97 40.78 10.65
CA PRO A 129 -33.79 41.99 11.43
C PRO A 129 -33.36 41.61 12.85
N THR A 130 -32.19 42.10 13.24
CA THR A 130 -31.68 42.00 14.62
C THR A 130 -32.51 42.90 15.51
N GLU A 131 -33.60 42.37 16.06
CA GLU A 131 -34.19 42.92 17.28
C GLU A 131 -33.16 42.75 18.41
N GLY A 132 -32.87 43.87 19.08
CA GLY A 132 -31.76 44.00 20.01
C GLY A 132 -31.74 42.95 21.12
N SER A 133 -30.59 42.31 21.29
CA SER A 133 -30.25 41.64 22.54
C SER A 133 -28.78 41.91 22.84
N SER A 134 -28.53 42.45 24.02
CA SER A 134 -27.22 42.75 24.58
C SER A 134 -26.24 41.61 24.36
N ALA A 135 -25.02 41.97 23.95
CA ALA A 135 -23.90 41.05 23.89
C ALA A 135 -23.63 40.47 25.29
N SER A 136 -24.02 39.21 25.50
CA SER A 136 -23.40 38.37 26.52
C SER A 136 -22.07 37.91 25.95
N LEU A 137 -20.98 38.32 26.59
CA LEU A 137 -19.64 37.80 26.33
C LEU A 137 -19.67 36.26 26.32
N PRO A 138 -18.88 35.58 25.46
CA PRO A 138 -18.69 34.14 25.60
C PRO A 138 -18.12 33.83 27.00
N PRO A 139 -18.50 32.70 27.63
CA PRO A 139 -17.91 32.29 28.91
C PRO A 139 -16.39 32.14 28.80
N SER A 140 -15.67 32.38 29.90
CA SER A 140 -14.22 32.20 29.93
C SER A 140 -13.86 30.74 29.64
N LEU A 141 -12.62 30.52 29.18
CA LEU A 141 -12.03 29.21 28.86
C LEU A 141 -11.94 28.24 30.05
N ASP A 142 -12.53 28.56 31.20
CA ASP A 142 -12.44 27.79 32.44
C ASP A 142 -13.63 26.82 32.65
N ASP A 143 -14.62 26.79 31.75
CA ASP A 143 -15.84 25.97 31.86
C ASP A 143 -15.96 24.86 30.79
N VAL A 144 -14.86 24.38 30.21
CA VAL A 144 -14.91 23.16 29.39
C VAL A 144 -15.01 21.94 30.34
N PRO A 145 -16.07 21.11 30.28
CA PRO A 145 -16.07 19.85 31.00
C PRO A 145 -14.92 19.00 30.46
N VAL A 146 -14.04 18.56 31.35
CA VAL A 146 -13.00 17.58 31.04
C VAL A 146 -13.69 16.34 30.49
N GLU A 147 -13.54 16.07 29.20
CA GLU A 147 -13.88 14.78 28.59
C GLU A 147 -13.28 13.67 29.47
N PRO A 148 -14.04 12.63 29.85
CA PRO A 148 -13.44 11.52 30.57
C PRO A 148 -12.37 10.90 29.68
N THR A 149 -11.13 10.91 30.16
CA THR A 149 -10.06 10.09 29.62
C THR A 149 -10.57 8.65 29.57
N LEU A 150 -10.63 8.06 28.38
CA LEU A 150 -10.84 6.61 28.27
C LEU A 150 -9.62 5.95 28.90
N ASP A 151 -9.81 5.54 30.16
CA ASP A 151 -8.86 4.74 30.92
C ASP A 151 -8.50 3.49 30.12
N ALA A 152 -7.20 3.27 29.99
CA ALA A 152 -6.66 1.96 29.72
C ALA A 152 -7.14 0.99 30.81
N LEU A 153 -7.79 -0.11 30.43
CA LEU A 153 -7.62 -1.48 30.94
C LEU A 153 -8.87 -2.33 30.61
N SER A 154 -8.77 -3.19 29.60
CA SER A 154 -9.00 -4.65 29.75
C SER A 154 -8.77 -5.34 28.40
N MET A 155 -7.61 -5.98 28.22
CA MET A 155 -7.45 -6.99 27.17
C MET A 155 -8.12 -8.27 27.67
N PRO A 156 -8.93 -8.98 26.85
CA PRO A 156 -9.31 -10.34 27.19
C PRO A 156 -8.09 -11.24 27.09
N THR A 157 -7.80 -11.97 28.16
CA THR A 157 -6.79 -13.03 28.20
C THR A 157 -7.27 -14.17 27.30
N GLU A 158 -6.73 -14.31 26.10
CA GLU A 158 -6.87 -15.57 25.37
C GLU A 158 -6.10 -16.66 26.15
N THR A 159 -6.85 -17.62 26.67
CA THR A 159 -6.28 -18.79 27.31
C THR A 159 -5.85 -19.75 26.20
N ASN A 160 -4.56 -19.78 25.91
CA ASN A 160 -3.98 -20.71 24.95
C ASN A 160 -4.04 -22.13 25.54
N VAL A 161 -5.06 -22.91 25.15
CA VAL A 161 -5.18 -24.33 25.48
C VAL A 161 -4.32 -25.11 24.50
N LEU A 162 -3.21 -25.68 24.98
CA LEU A 162 -2.38 -26.63 24.22
C LEU A 162 -3.21 -27.87 23.83
N PRO A 163 -3.08 -28.38 22.59
CA PRO A 163 -3.68 -29.65 22.22
C PRO A 163 -3.01 -30.83 22.96
N PRO A 164 -3.72 -31.94 23.22
CA PRO A 164 -3.15 -33.10 23.90
C PRO A 164 -2.10 -33.80 23.04
N GLU A 165 -1.00 -34.21 23.68
CA GLU A 165 0.06 -35.03 23.08
C GLU A 165 -0.47 -36.39 22.60
N PRO A 166 0.01 -36.92 21.45
CA PRO A 166 -0.41 -38.21 20.95
C PRO A 166 0.15 -39.35 21.79
N SER A 167 -0.70 -40.35 22.05
CA SER A 167 -0.41 -41.62 22.72
C SER A 167 0.34 -42.60 21.84
#